data_AF-A0A955AME3-F1
#
_entry.id   AF-A0A955AME3-F1
#
_cell.length_a   1.000
_cell.length_b   1.000
_cell.length_c   1.000
_cell.angle_alpha   90.00
_cell.angle_beta   90.00
_cell.angle_gamma   90.00
#
_symmetry.space_group_name_H-M   'P 1'
#
loop_
_entity.id
_entity.type
_entity.pdbx_description
1 polymer ?
#
loop_
_entity_poly.entity_id
_entity_poly.type
_entity_poly.pdbx_seq_one_letter_code
_entity_poly.pdbx_strand_id
1 'polypeptide(L)'
;MTEHQILTLYAEVSEDDATNGIPKLRSVLADFPCLSTDVSFADNNLSVTVTFADEEAGESLLDQIVEAIAEIFSIANDSPPIAFHDARFGSLIYRDEYSWFEGSCDMPGTDNPIDIFVDSTPGSPDPVSVDRLKQIADEWPERTSIVLAKISENLLHPYNDDWRNMEEDDKGPLDASEFCGRLSLCSMAIDTEQTVTLRYYADGMFTEHGITATISPNDEIDAWIE
;
A
#
# COMPACT_ATOMS: atom_id res chain seq x y z
N MET A 1 -5.58 -10.62 20.46
CA MET A 1 -4.35 -9.84 20.62
C MET A 1 -4.69 -8.47 20.11
N THR A 2 -4.41 -7.40 20.85
CA THR A 2 -4.66 -6.05 20.34
C THR A 2 -3.55 -5.75 19.34
N GLU A 3 -3.88 -5.53 18.07
CA GLU A 3 -2.88 -5.09 17.09
C GLU A 3 -2.48 -3.64 17.41
N HIS A 4 -1.19 -3.36 17.36
CA HIS A 4 -0.63 -2.04 17.65
C HIS A 4 -0.23 -1.39 16.33
N GLN A 5 -0.66 -0.15 16.10
CA GLN A 5 -0.16 0.63 14.97
C GLN A 5 1.23 1.17 15.29
N ILE A 6 2.14 1.05 14.31
CA ILE A 6 3.50 1.55 14.40
C ILE A 6 3.71 2.54 13.24
N LEU A 7 3.85 3.81 13.59
CA LEU A 7 4.17 4.89 12.66
C LEU A 7 5.62 5.33 12.87
N THR A 8 6.37 5.49 11.79
CA THR A 8 7.72 6.06 11.82
C THR A 8 7.78 7.31 10.96
N LEU A 9 8.15 8.42 11.58
CA LEU A 9 8.41 9.69 10.92
C LEU A 9 9.92 9.82 10.69
N TYR A 10 10.31 10.21 9.47
CA TYR A 10 11.71 10.41 9.11
C TYR A 10 12.00 11.86 8.76
N ALA A 11 13.01 12.44 9.39
CA ALA A 11 13.42 13.82 9.11
C ALA A 11 14.93 13.91 8.92
N GLU A 12 15.37 14.65 7.90
CA GLU A 12 16.78 14.99 7.75
C GLU A 12 17.10 16.16 8.70
N VAL A 13 18.06 15.95 9.61
CA VAL A 13 18.45 16.95 10.62
C VAL A 13 19.97 16.99 10.78
N SER A 14 20.50 18.17 11.08
CA SER A 14 21.94 18.31 11.36
C SER A 14 22.32 17.63 12.69
N GLU A 15 23.58 17.21 12.83
CA GLU A 15 24.08 16.61 14.09
C GLU A 15 23.96 17.57 15.29
N ASP A 16 24.15 18.87 15.06
CA ASP A 16 24.00 19.92 16.07
C ASP A 16 22.53 20.07 16.51
N ASP A 17 21.59 20.01 15.57
CA ASP A 17 20.15 20.06 15.86
C ASP A 17 19.70 18.76 16.55
N ALA A 18 20.19 17.59 16.11
CA ALA A 18 19.95 16.29 16.74
C ALA A 18 20.36 16.30 18.21
N THR A 19 21.58 16.78 18.49
CA THR A 19 22.16 16.82 19.84
C THR A 19 21.31 17.64 20.82
N ASN A 20 20.76 18.77 20.36
CA ASN A 20 19.99 19.70 21.19
C ASN A 20 18.47 19.44 21.16
N GLY A 21 17.97 18.89 20.06
CA GLY A 21 16.56 18.69 19.78
C GLY A 21 16.02 17.37 20.31
N ILE A 22 16.76 16.26 20.20
CA ILE A 22 16.27 14.93 20.64
C ILE A 22 15.85 14.90 22.12
N PRO A 23 16.59 15.49 23.07
CA PRO A 23 16.15 15.53 24.47
C PRO A 23 14.83 16.31 24.66
N LYS A 24 14.64 17.40 23.89
CA LYS A 24 13.40 18.18 23.92
C LYS A 24 12.25 17.40 23.30
N LEU A 25 12.49 16.76 22.16
CA LEU A 25 11.49 15.94 21.48
C LEU A 25 11.04 14.80 22.38
N ARG A 26 11.96 14.07 23.01
CA ARG A 26 11.63 13.02 23.99
C ARG A 26 10.78 13.54 25.15
N SER A 27 11.04 14.78 25.61
CA SER A 27 10.23 15.40 26.66
C SER A 27 8.81 15.71 26.19
N VAL A 28 8.64 16.23 24.97
CA VAL A 28 7.31 16.50 24.39
C VAL A 28 6.56 15.20 24.13
N LEU A 29 7.25 14.20 23.58
CA LEU A 29 6.67 12.89 23.28
C LEU A 29 6.21 12.12 24.53
N ALA A 30 6.84 12.36 25.68
CA ALA A 30 6.44 11.75 26.95
C ALA A 30 5.06 12.24 27.44
N ASP A 31 4.58 13.38 26.95
CA ASP A 31 3.26 13.92 27.30
C ASP A 31 2.15 13.35 26.41
N PHE A 32 2.48 12.69 25.30
CA PHE A 32 1.48 12.05 24.45
C PHE A 32 1.04 10.68 25.00
N PRO A 33 -0.27 10.37 24.97
CA PRO A 33 -0.80 9.09 25.41
C PRO A 33 -0.54 8.00 24.35
N CYS A 34 0.72 7.58 24.24
CA CYS A 34 1.19 6.51 23.36
C CYS A 34 1.62 5.28 24.19
N LEU A 35 1.71 4.10 23.55
CA LEU A 35 2.23 2.89 24.19
C LEU A 35 3.75 2.95 24.36
N SER A 36 4.43 3.43 23.33
CA SER A 36 5.87 3.66 23.32
C SER A 36 6.27 4.66 22.25
N THR A 37 7.35 5.38 22.53
CA THR A 37 8.05 6.23 21.58
C THR A 37 9.52 5.82 21.56
N ASP A 38 10.07 5.69 20.36
CA ASP A 38 11.51 5.56 20.15
C ASP A 38 11.99 6.70 19.27
N VAL A 39 13.14 7.27 19.64
CA VAL A 39 13.77 8.36 18.88
C VAL A 39 15.21 7.98 18.64
N SER A 40 15.55 7.78 17.38
CA SER A 40 16.88 7.40 16.95
C SER A 40 17.42 8.37 15.89
N PHE A 41 18.74 8.55 15.86
CA PHE A 41 19.41 9.41 14.90
C PHE A 41 20.64 8.69 14.37
N ALA A 42 20.72 8.55 13.05
CA ALA A 42 21.84 7.94 12.36
C ALA A 42 21.96 8.54 10.95
N ASP A 43 23.19 8.74 10.47
CA ASP A 43 23.46 9.23 9.11
C ASP A 43 22.64 10.49 8.72
N ASN A 44 22.60 11.48 9.62
CA ASN A 44 21.81 12.73 9.49
C ASN A 44 20.29 12.53 9.36
N ASN A 45 19.78 11.35 9.67
CA ASN A 45 18.34 11.06 9.69
C ASN A 45 17.86 10.82 11.10
N LEU A 46 16.91 11.64 11.52
CA LEU A 46 16.07 11.41 12.69
C LEU A 46 14.96 10.43 12.29
N SER A 47 14.76 9.41 13.11
CA SER A 47 13.56 8.57 13.05
C SER A 47 12.84 8.65 14.39
N VAL A 48 11.53 8.86 14.31
CA VAL A 48 10.63 8.90 15.46
C VAL A 48 9.58 7.83 15.24
N THR A 49 9.69 6.75 16.01
CA THR A 49 8.74 5.65 15.97
C THR A 49 7.76 5.80 17.11
N VAL A 50 6.47 5.78 16.79
CA VAL A 50 5.39 5.91 17.76
C VAL A 50 4.46 4.72 17.63
N THR A 51 4.13 4.12 18.78
CA THR A 51 3.24 2.97 18.87
C THR A 51 1.97 3.35 19.61
N PHE A 52 0.81 3.08 19.00
CA PHE A 52 -0.50 3.42 19.55
C PHE A 52 -1.29 2.17 19.96
N ALA A 53 -2.16 2.33 20.96
CA ALA A 53 -3.06 1.27 21.42
C ALA A 53 -4.36 1.20 20.61
N ASP A 54 -4.74 2.30 19.97
CA ASP A 54 -6.01 2.52 19.29
C ASP A 54 -5.84 3.56 18.18
N GLU A 55 -6.63 3.43 17.11
CA GLU A 55 -6.53 4.17 15.84
C GLU A 55 -6.92 5.65 15.98
N GLU A 56 -8.03 5.96 16.67
CA GLU A 56 -8.50 7.34 16.85
C GLU A 56 -7.46 8.21 17.59
N ALA A 57 -6.62 7.59 18.42
CA ALA A 57 -5.54 8.27 19.09
C ALA A 57 -4.36 8.58 18.15
N GLY A 58 -4.10 7.75 17.14
CA GLY A 58 -2.99 7.90 16.20
C GLY A 58 -3.12 9.14 15.33
N GLU A 59 -4.27 9.34 14.67
CA GLU A 59 -4.49 10.45 13.75
C GLU A 59 -4.37 11.83 14.43
N SER A 60 -5.09 12.03 15.54
CA SER A 60 -5.12 13.31 16.27
C SER A 60 -3.76 13.68 16.85
N LEU A 61 -2.94 12.68 17.21
CA LEU A 61 -1.62 12.89 17.79
C LEU A 61 -0.53 13.07 16.72
N LEU A 62 -0.71 12.52 15.51
CA LEU A 62 0.32 12.58 14.49
C LEU A 62 0.61 14.02 14.04
N ASP A 63 -0.42 14.82 13.78
CA ASP A 63 -0.24 16.24 13.43
C ASP A 63 0.54 16.98 14.51
N GLN A 64 0.21 16.72 15.78
CA GLN A 64 0.90 17.33 16.93
C GLN A 64 2.36 16.87 17.04
N ILE A 65 2.64 15.61 16.71
CA ILE A 65 4.01 15.06 16.71
C ILE A 65 4.81 15.64 15.55
N VAL A 66 4.22 15.74 14.35
CA VAL A 66 4.86 16.34 13.17
C VAL A 66 5.16 17.82 13.43
N GLU A 67 4.21 18.57 13.98
CA GLU A 67 4.42 19.97 14.39
C GLU A 67 5.55 20.11 15.42
N ALA A 68 5.58 19.23 16.44
CA ALA A 68 6.63 19.25 17.45
C ALA A 68 8.02 18.95 16.85
N ILE A 69 8.11 18.00 15.91
CA ILE A 69 9.36 17.70 15.20
C ILE A 69 9.82 18.91 14.37
N ALA A 70 8.91 19.49 13.58
CA ALA A 70 9.21 20.65 12.75
C ALA A 70 9.68 21.85 13.59
N GLU A 71 9.03 22.13 14.72
CA GLU A 71 9.39 23.21 15.63
C GLU A 71 10.78 22.98 16.27
N ILE A 72 11.04 21.76 16.75
CA ILE A 72 12.26 21.45 17.50
C ILE A 72 13.50 21.45 16.61
N PHE A 73 13.37 20.95 15.36
CA PHE A 73 14.50 20.78 14.45
C PHE A 73 14.59 21.87 13.38
N SER A 74 13.70 22.88 13.41
CA SER A 74 13.68 23.99 12.44
C SER A 74 13.72 23.52 10.99
N ILE A 75 13.11 22.37 10.72
CA ILE A 75 13.03 21.78 9.38
C ILE A 75 12.01 22.62 8.60
N ALA A 76 12.27 22.86 7.31
CA ALA A 76 11.21 23.38 6.44
C ALA A 76 10.01 22.41 6.53
N ASN A 77 8.78 22.94 6.52
CA ASN A 77 7.54 22.16 6.62
C ASN A 77 7.28 21.24 5.39
N ASP A 78 8.32 20.77 4.71
CA ASP A 78 8.22 19.65 3.79
C ASP A 78 7.94 18.43 4.65
N SER A 79 6.70 17.92 4.58
CA SER A 79 6.23 16.85 5.46
C SER A 79 7.22 15.67 5.45
N PRO A 80 7.82 15.31 6.59
CA PRO A 80 8.70 14.15 6.68
C PRO A 80 7.97 12.91 6.15
N PRO A 81 8.61 12.03 5.35
CA PRO A 81 7.94 10.83 4.87
C PRO A 81 7.40 10.03 6.06
N ILE A 82 6.10 9.77 6.01
CA ILE A 82 5.37 9.02 7.04
C ILE A 82 5.38 7.56 6.60
N ALA A 83 5.94 6.69 7.42
CA ALA A 83 5.92 5.25 7.18
C ALA A 83 4.97 4.55 8.15
N PHE A 84 4.12 3.70 7.62
CA PHE A 84 3.33 2.73 8.36
C PHE A 84 4.00 1.35 8.27
N HIS A 85 4.25 0.70 9.41
CA HIS A 85 4.85 -0.63 9.43
C HIS A 85 3.81 -1.69 9.75
N ASP A 86 3.66 -2.63 8.82
CA ASP A 86 2.81 -3.80 8.96
C ASP A 86 3.61 -5.09 8.88
N ALA A 87 3.22 -6.10 9.65
CA ALA A 87 3.91 -7.38 9.68
C ALA A 87 3.79 -8.17 8.36
N ARG A 88 2.70 -7.98 7.60
CA ARG A 88 2.43 -8.65 6.33
C ARG A 88 2.99 -7.86 5.14
N PHE A 89 2.80 -6.54 5.15
CA PHE A 89 3.15 -5.68 4.01
C PHE A 89 4.50 -4.97 4.14
N GLY A 90 5.16 -5.05 5.30
CA GLY A 90 6.41 -4.34 5.54
C GLY A 90 6.16 -2.85 5.75
N SER A 91 7.02 -2.00 5.18
CA SER A 91 6.92 -0.55 5.32
C SER A 91 6.14 0.03 4.15
N LEU A 92 5.01 0.67 4.44
CA LEU A 92 4.26 1.48 3.48
C LEU A 92 4.56 2.96 3.73
N ILE A 93 4.83 3.73 2.69
CA ILE A 93 5.18 5.16 2.74
C ILE A 93 3.98 5.99 2.28
N TYR A 94 3.60 6.99 3.06
CA TYR A 94 2.56 7.93 2.68
C TYR A 94 3.00 8.80 1.51
N ARG A 95 2.15 8.90 0.48
CA ARG A 95 2.28 9.86 -0.62
C ARG A 95 1.18 10.90 -0.53
N ASP A 96 1.56 12.10 -0.13
CA ASP A 96 0.67 13.27 -0.03
C ASP A 96 -0.04 13.57 -1.36
N GLU A 97 0.67 13.41 -2.47
CA GLU A 97 0.18 13.63 -3.85
C GLU A 97 -1.08 12.82 -4.20
N TYR A 98 -1.24 11.65 -3.58
CA TYR A 98 -2.30 10.68 -3.88
C TYR A 98 -3.16 10.33 -2.67
N SER A 99 -2.81 10.83 -1.48
CA SER A 99 -3.47 10.49 -0.21
C SER A 99 -3.55 8.97 0.03
N TRP A 100 -2.44 8.26 -0.19
CA TRP A 100 -2.35 6.82 0.05
C TRP A 100 -1.04 6.42 0.75
N PHE A 101 -1.01 5.22 1.31
CA PHE A 101 0.21 4.54 1.71
C PHE A 101 0.62 3.54 0.62
N GLU A 102 1.87 3.60 0.18
CA GLU A 102 2.39 2.70 -0.86
C GLU A 102 3.62 1.90 -0.40
N GLY A 103 3.72 0.66 -0.85
CA GLY A 103 4.90 -0.18 -0.63
C GLY A 103 4.87 -1.39 -1.55
N SER A 104 5.72 -2.38 -1.28
CA SER A 104 5.67 -3.65 -2.02
C SER A 104 5.91 -4.82 -1.08
N CYS A 105 5.29 -5.95 -1.38
CA CYS A 105 5.46 -7.17 -0.61
C CYS A 105 5.50 -8.41 -1.49
N ASP A 106 6.20 -9.44 -1.01
CA ASP A 106 6.11 -10.77 -1.60
C ASP A 106 4.75 -11.40 -1.28
N MET A 107 4.06 -11.85 -2.32
CA MET A 107 2.79 -12.53 -2.17
C MET A 107 2.88 -14.00 -2.63
N PRO A 108 2.36 -14.95 -1.82
CA PRO A 108 2.33 -16.35 -2.23
C PRO A 108 1.60 -16.52 -3.56
N GLY A 109 2.23 -17.20 -4.52
CA GLY A 109 1.63 -17.46 -5.83
C GLY A 109 1.82 -16.34 -6.85
N THR A 110 2.62 -15.31 -6.55
CA THR A 110 3.14 -14.37 -7.56
C THR A 110 4.63 -14.62 -7.80
N ASP A 111 5.09 -14.34 -9.03
CA ASP A 111 6.49 -14.52 -9.40
C ASP A 111 7.38 -13.33 -8.98
N ASN A 112 6.76 -12.17 -8.72
CA ASN A 112 7.43 -10.94 -8.33
C ASN A 112 6.73 -10.31 -7.12
N PRO A 113 7.42 -9.43 -6.37
CA PRO A 113 6.77 -8.54 -5.42
C PRO A 113 5.66 -7.76 -6.11
N ILE A 114 4.56 -7.55 -5.38
CA ILE A 114 3.45 -6.73 -5.85
C ILE A 114 3.43 -5.39 -5.12
N ASP A 115 3.01 -4.35 -5.82
CA ASP A 115 2.81 -3.04 -5.21
C ASP A 115 1.51 -3.05 -4.38
N ILE A 116 1.57 -2.47 -3.19
CA ILE A 116 0.47 -2.37 -2.24
C ILE A 116 0.13 -0.90 -2.07
N PHE A 117 -1.15 -0.57 -2.23
CA PHE A 117 -1.68 0.77 -2.01
C PHE A 117 -2.86 0.70 -1.03
N VAL A 118 -2.83 1.55 -0.01
CA VAL A 118 -3.92 1.65 0.97
C VAL A 118 -4.37 3.10 0.98
N ASP A 119 -5.60 3.33 0.53
CA ASP A 119 -6.26 4.63 0.61
C ASP A 119 -6.29 5.10 2.06
N SER A 120 -6.04 6.39 2.28
CA SER A 120 -5.92 6.91 3.63
C SER A 120 -6.30 8.38 3.75
N THR A 121 -6.73 8.74 4.96
CA THR A 121 -6.60 10.11 5.46
C THR A 121 -5.12 10.44 5.68
N PRO A 122 -4.72 11.73 5.70
CA PRO A 122 -3.36 12.10 6.06
C PRO A 122 -2.98 11.51 7.43
N GLY A 123 -1.90 10.72 7.45
CA GLY A 123 -1.24 10.30 8.68
C GLY A 123 -1.38 8.84 9.10
N SER A 124 -2.46 8.14 8.75
CA SER A 124 -2.61 6.71 9.04
C SER A 124 -3.46 6.01 7.99
N PRO A 125 -3.11 4.80 7.55
CA PRO A 125 -4.04 3.99 6.76
C PRO A 125 -5.24 3.56 7.62
N ASP A 126 -6.41 3.43 6.99
CA ASP A 126 -7.61 2.86 7.62
C ASP A 126 -7.35 1.38 8.01
N PRO A 127 -7.42 1.01 9.29
CA PRO A 127 -7.17 -0.35 9.77
C PRO A 127 -8.15 -1.36 9.22
N VAL A 128 -9.40 -0.97 8.97
CA VAL A 128 -10.38 -1.88 8.36
C VAL A 128 -9.92 -2.25 6.96
N SER A 129 -9.43 -1.26 6.20
CA SER A 129 -8.81 -1.47 4.89
C SER A 129 -7.54 -2.32 4.98
N VAL A 130 -6.65 -2.04 5.92
CA VAL A 130 -5.42 -2.84 6.12
C VAL A 130 -5.76 -4.30 6.44
N ASP A 131 -6.71 -4.53 7.35
CA ASP A 131 -7.13 -5.87 7.77
C ASP A 131 -7.82 -6.62 6.63
N ARG A 132 -8.68 -5.93 5.87
CA ARG A 132 -9.31 -6.51 4.69
C ARG A 132 -8.28 -6.89 3.64
N LEU A 133 -7.30 -6.03 3.39
CA LEU A 133 -6.24 -6.33 2.44
C LEU A 133 -5.38 -7.51 2.91
N LYS A 134 -5.04 -7.60 4.21
CA LYS A 134 -4.35 -8.76 4.79
C LYS A 134 -5.13 -10.04 4.55
N GLN A 135 -6.43 -10.01 4.81
CA GLN A 135 -7.31 -11.15 4.58
C GLN A 135 -7.24 -11.60 3.12
N ILE A 136 -7.38 -10.67 2.16
CA ILE A 136 -7.29 -10.99 0.72
C ILE A 136 -5.91 -11.56 0.36
N ALA A 137 -4.84 -10.97 0.88
CA ALA A 137 -3.47 -11.40 0.62
C ALA A 137 -3.16 -12.80 1.20
N ASP A 138 -3.79 -13.17 2.31
CA ASP A 138 -3.64 -14.48 2.94
C ASP A 138 -4.48 -15.56 2.24
N GLU A 139 -5.66 -15.19 1.74
CA GLU A 139 -6.53 -16.05 0.93
C GLU A 139 -6.10 -16.14 -0.55
N TRP A 140 -5.10 -15.35 -0.96
CA TRP A 140 -4.72 -15.20 -2.37
C TRP A 140 -4.45 -16.52 -3.12
N PRO A 141 -3.75 -17.52 -2.55
CA PRO A 141 -3.50 -18.79 -3.24
C PRO A 141 -4.76 -19.52 -3.70
N GLU A 142 -5.86 -19.37 -2.96
CA GLU A 142 -7.15 -19.98 -3.31
C GLU A 142 -7.96 -19.03 -4.21
N ARG A 143 -7.95 -17.75 -3.88
CA ARG A 143 -8.74 -16.70 -4.51
C ARG A 143 -8.29 -16.34 -5.92
N THR A 144 -6.99 -16.47 -6.22
CA THR A 144 -6.42 -16.14 -7.54
C THR A 144 -7.12 -16.89 -8.66
N SER A 145 -7.44 -18.17 -8.45
CA SER A 145 -8.14 -18.99 -9.45
C SER A 145 -9.55 -18.47 -9.79
N ILE A 146 -10.26 -17.93 -8.79
CA ILE A 146 -11.61 -17.38 -8.93
C ILE A 146 -11.55 -16.04 -9.67
N VAL A 147 -10.60 -15.18 -9.30
CA VAL A 147 -10.39 -13.89 -9.97
C VAL A 147 -9.99 -14.09 -11.43
N LEU A 148 -9.02 -14.97 -11.71
CA LEU A 148 -8.59 -15.27 -13.08
C LEU A 148 -9.72 -15.86 -13.94
N ALA A 149 -10.56 -16.71 -13.36
CA ALA A 149 -11.76 -17.22 -14.05
C ALA A 149 -12.71 -16.08 -14.42
N LYS A 150 -12.90 -15.10 -13.52
CA LYS A 150 -13.76 -13.94 -13.80
C LYS A 150 -13.18 -13.02 -14.86
N ILE A 151 -11.88 -12.76 -14.80
CA ILE A 151 -11.16 -12.00 -15.83
C ILE A 151 -11.30 -12.68 -17.19
N SER A 152 -11.10 -14.00 -17.27
CA SER A 152 -11.26 -14.75 -18.52
C SER A 152 -12.71 -14.74 -19.02
N GLU A 153 -13.71 -14.85 -18.14
CA GLU A 153 -15.13 -14.78 -18.52
C GLU A 153 -15.44 -13.45 -19.20
N ASN A 154 -14.94 -12.35 -18.65
CA ASN A 154 -15.24 -11.01 -19.14
C ASN A 154 -14.40 -10.64 -20.39
N LEU A 155 -13.11 -11.01 -20.43
CA LEU A 155 -12.14 -10.37 -21.33
C LEU A 155 -11.56 -11.28 -22.42
N LEU A 156 -11.72 -12.60 -22.32
CA LEU A 156 -11.16 -13.52 -23.33
C LEU A 156 -11.75 -13.31 -24.72
N HIS A 157 -13.07 -13.20 -24.80
CA HIS A 157 -13.76 -12.98 -26.08
C HIS A 157 -13.45 -11.60 -26.65
N PRO A 158 -13.55 -10.49 -25.91
CA PRO A 158 -13.06 -9.19 -26.36
C PRO A 158 -11.62 -9.23 -26.88
N TYR A 159 -10.71 -9.92 -26.17
CA TYR A 159 -9.33 -10.07 -26.62
C TYR A 159 -9.24 -10.73 -27.99
N ASN A 160 -9.81 -11.94 -28.12
CA ASN A 160 -9.68 -12.77 -29.31
C ASN A 160 -10.31 -12.14 -30.56
N ASP A 161 -11.39 -11.36 -30.37
CA ASP A 161 -12.16 -10.80 -31.47
C ASP A 161 -11.67 -9.40 -31.88
N ASP A 162 -11.37 -8.54 -30.90
CA ASP A 162 -11.19 -7.09 -31.15
C ASP A 162 -9.74 -6.60 -30.95
N TRP A 163 -8.94 -7.29 -30.14
CA TRP A 163 -7.61 -6.79 -29.74
C TRP A 163 -6.45 -7.62 -30.27
N ARG A 164 -6.67 -8.90 -30.52
CA ARG A 164 -5.64 -9.77 -31.06
C ARG A 164 -5.27 -9.28 -32.47
N ASN A 165 -3.99 -8.99 -32.67
CA ASN A 165 -3.50 -8.59 -33.99
C ASN A 165 -3.40 -9.82 -34.90
N MET A 166 -4.46 -10.11 -35.65
CA MET A 166 -4.52 -11.28 -36.54
C MET A 166 -3.45 -11.27 -37.65
N GLU A 167 -2.83 -10.12 -37.94
CA GLU A 167 -1.75 -10.00 -38.94
C GLU A 167 -0.37 -10.33 -38.35
N GLU A 168 -0.17 -10.21 -37.03
CA GLU A 168 1.09 -10.47 -36.34
C GLU A 168 1.07 -11.79 -35.53
N ASP A 169 -0.10 -12.22 -35.05
CA ASP A 169 -0.28 -13.47 -34.31
C ASP A 169 -0.61 -14.65 -35.24
N ASP A 170 0.42 -15.35 -35.72
CA ASP A 170 0.33 -16.63 -36.45
C ASP A 170 -0.34 -17.75 -35.62
N LYS A 171 -0.49 -17.55 -34.31
CA LYS A 171 -1.14 -18.49 -33.37
C LYS A 171 -2.62 -18.17 -33.29
N GLY A 172 -3.51 -19.16 -33.35
CA GLY A 172 -4.97 -18.99 -33.30
C GLY A 172 -5.50 -18.29 -32.03
N PRO A 173 -6.83 -18.17 -31.87
CA PRO A 173 -7.41 -17.58 -30.66
C PRO A 173 -6.94 -18.32 -29.41
N LEU A 174 -6.71 -17.58 -28.33
CA LEU A 174 -6.31 -18.17 -27.05
C LEU A 174 -7.50 -18.89 -26.42
N ASP A 175 -7.23 -19.99 -25.73
CA ASP A 175 -8.17 -20.52 -24.75
C ASP A 175 -8.03 -19.82 -23.39
N ALA A 176 -8.93 -20.14 -22.45
CA ALA A 176 -8.94 -19.53 -21.13
C ALA A 176 -7.65 -19.80 -20.34
N SER A 177 -7.06 -21.00 -20.49
CA SER A 177 -5.83 -21.35 -19.79
C SER A 177 -4.64 -20.56 -20.34
N GLU A 178 -4.55 -20.41 -21.66
CA GLU A 178 -3.50 -19.63 -22.32
C GLU A 178 -3.62 -18.14 -22.00
N PHE A 179 -4.85 -17.60 -22.00
CA PHE A 179 -5.12 -16.21 -21.64
C PHE A 179 -4.75 -15.92 -20.19
N CYS A 180 -5.27 -16.70 -19.23
CA CYS A 180 -4.93 -16.53 -17.82
C CYS A 180 -3.44 -16.73 -17.54
N GLY A 181 -2.78 -17.66 -18.25
CA GLY A 181 -1.35 -17.94 -18.08
C GLY A 181 -0.43 -16.79 -18.48
N ARG A 182 -0.95 -15.78 -19.18
CA ARG A 182 -0.22 -14.56 -19.55
C ARG A 182 -0.48 -13.38 -18.60
N LEU A 183 -1.31 -13.58 -17.57
CA LEU A 183 -1.62 -12.55 -16.59
C LEU A 183 -0.70 -12.69 -15.38
N SER A 184 -0.08 -11.59 -14.98
CA SER A 184 0.71 -11.48 -13.76
C SER A 184 0.17 -10.34 -12.92
N LEU A 185 -0.27 -10.64 -11.69
CA LEU A 185 -0.68 -9.58 -10.76
C LEU A 185 0.53 -8.68 -10.47
N CYS A 186 0.37 -7.38 -10.62
CA CYS A 186 1.41 -6.40 -10.33
C CYS A 186 1.08 -5.50 -9.13
N SER A 187 -0.20 -5.24 -8.84
CA SER A 187 -0.55 -4.45 -7.67
C SER A 187 -1.89 -4.82 -7.05
N MET A 188 -2.03 -4.52 -5.76
CA MET A 188 -3.30 -4.42 -5.05
C MET A 188 -3.45 -3.04 -4.44
N ALA A 189 -4.63 -2.46 -4.61
CA ALA A 189 -5.04 -1.25 -3.92
C ALA A 189 -6.33 -1.53 -3.15
N ILE A 190 -6.56 -0.86 -2.02
CA ILE A 190 -7.85 -0.86 -1.34
C ILE A 190 -8.29 0.57 -1.07
N ASP A 191 -9.57 0.85 -1.33
CA ASP A 191 -10.21 2.12 -1.01
C ASP A 191 -10.92 2.09 0.34
N THR A 192 -11.30 3.28 0.83
CA THR A 192 -12.08 3.44 2.07
C THR A 192 -13.46 2.76 2.02
N GLU A 193 -13.98 2.44 0.84
CA GLU A 193 -15.22 1.66 0.66
C GLU A 193 -15.00 0.14 0.76
N GLN A 194 -13.77 -0.30 1.08
CA GLN A 194 -13.35 -1.69 1.21
C GLN A 194 -13.33 -2.49 -0.09
N THR A 195 -13.26 -1.79 -1.23
CA THR A 195 -13.09 -2.43 -2.53
C THR A 195 -11.61 -2.63 -2.81
N VAL A 196 -11.21 -3.88 -3.03
CA VAL A 196 -9.84 -4.21 -3.43
C VAL A 196 -9.73 -4.17 -4.95
N THR A 197 -8.88 -3.30 -5.47
CA THR A 197 -8.54 -3.20 -6.88
C THR A 197 -7.25 -3.97 -7.16
N LEU A 198 -7.28 -4.83 -8.17
CA LEU A 198 -6.20 -5.71 -8.59
C LEU A 198 -5.78 -5.30 -10.00
N ARG A 199 -4.50 -5.00 -10.21
CA ARG A 199 -3.97 -4.71 -11.55
C ARG A 199 -3.08 -5.84 -12.03
N TYR A 200 -3.24 -6.18 -13.31
CA TYR A 200 -2.49 -7.23 -13.96
C TYR A 200 -1.68 -6.69 -15.12
N TYR A 201 -0.43 -7.10 -15.18
CA TYR A 201 0.35 -7.08 -16.40
C TYR A 201 -0.10 -8.24 -17.29
N ALA A 202 -0.49 -7.94 -18.52
CA ALA A 202 -1.06 -8.91 -19.44
C ALA A 202 -0.08 -9.32 -20.56
N ASP A 203 1.24 -9.20 -20.34
CA ASP A 203 2.27 -9.64 -21.30
C ASP A 203 2.08 -9.04 -22.71
N GLY A 204 1.69 -7.77 -22.77
CA GLY A 204 1.40 -7.06 -24.02
C GLY A 204 0.08 -7.45 -24.69
N MET A 205 -0.73 -8.34 -24.10
CA MET A 205 -2.15 -8.42 -24.43
C MET A 205 -2.78 -7.08 -24.05
N PHE A 206 -3.51 -6.45 -24.98
CA PHE A 206 -4.08 -5.10 -24.83
C PHE A 206 -3.02 -4.00 -24.82
N THR A 207 -2.39 -3.74 -25.99
CA THR A 207 -1.35 -2.71 -26.18
C THR A 207 -1.69 -1.37 -25.50
N GLU A 208 -0.87 -0.97 -24.52
CA GLU A 208 -1.00 0.26 -23.70
C GLU A 208 -2.10 0.25 -22.63
N HIS A 209 -2.86 -0.84 -22.52
CA HIS A 209 -3.95 -0.98 -21.55
C HIS A 209 -3.63 -1.99 -20.44
N GLY A 210 -4.20 -1.73 -19.27
CA GLY A 210 -4.13 -2.63 -18.12
C GLY A 210 -5.34 -3.54 -18.06
N ILE A 211 -5.20 -4.67 -17.36
CA ILE A 211 -6.37 -5.40 -16.88
C ILE A 211 -6.56 -5.07 -15.41
N THR A 212 -7.76 -4.60 -15.09
CA THR A 212 -8.16 -4.27 -13.73
C THR A 212 -9.30 -5.19 -13.32
N ALA A 213 -9.19 -5.77 -12.13
CA ALA A 213 -10.27 -6.51 -11.48
C ALA A 213 -10.54 -5.90 -10.11
N THR A 214 -11.78 -5.97 -9.64
CA THR A 214 -12.14 -5.56 -8.29
C THR A 214 -12.73 -6.71 -7.50
N ILE A 215 -12.54 -6.65 -6.19
CA ILE A 215 -13.24 -7.49 -5.21
C ILE A 215 -13.99 -6.52 -4.31
N SER A 216 -15.32 -6.53 -4.41
CA SER A 216 -16.17 -5.68 -3.60
C SER A 216 -16.15 -6.11 -2.12
N PRO A 217 -16.71 -5.30 -1.22
CA PRO A 217 -16.84 -5.68 0.19
C PRO A 217 -17.66 -6.95 0.42
N ASN A 218 -18.51 -7.32 -0.55
CA ASN A 218 -19.34 -8.52 -0.53
C ASN A 218 -18.72 -9.71 -1.28
N ASP A 219 -17.42 -9.64 -1.62
CA ASP A 219 -16.68 -10.63 -2.40
C ASP A 219 -17.19 -10.82 -3.85
N GLU A 220 -17.95 -9.86 -4.38
CA GLU A 220 -18.30 -9.85 -5.80
C GLU A 220 -17.09 -9.40 -6.63
N ILE A 221 -16.81 -10.11 -7.73
CA ILE A 221 -15.66 -9.85 -8.59
C ILE A 221 -16.15 -9.31 -9.94
N ASP A 222 -15.53 -8.22 -10.37
CA ASP A 222 -15.66 -7.70 -11.74
C ASP A 222 -14.28 -7.46 -12.38
N ALA A 223 -14.23 -7.38 -13.69
CA ALA A 223 -12.99 -7.19 -14.44
C ALA A 223 -13.22 -6.46 -15.77
N TRP A 224 -12.34 -5.51 -16.08
CA TRP A 224 -12.38 -4.71 -17.31
C TRP A 224 -10.96 -4.36 -17.79
N ILE A 225 -10.90 -3.80 -19.00
CA ILE A 225 -9.68 -3.22 -19.59
C ILE A 225 -9.66 -1.74 -19.26
N GLU A 226 -8.54 -1.26 -18.70
CA GLU A 226 -8.28 0.16 -18.37
C GLU A 226 -7.43 0.82 -19.45
#